data_AF-A0A1H3RU22-F1
#
_entry.id   AF-A0A1H3RU22-F1
#
_cell.length_a   1.000
_cell.length_b   1.000
_cell.length_c   1.000
_cell.angle_alpha   90.00
_cell.angle_beta   90.00
_cell.angle_gamma   90.00
#
_symmetry.space_group_name_H-M   'P 1'
#
loop_
_entity.id
_entity.type
_entity.pdbx_description
1 polymer ?
#
loop_
_entity_poly.entity_id
_entity_poly.type
_entity_poly.pdbx_seq_one_letter_code
_entity_poly.pdbx_strand_id
1 'polypeptide(L)'
;MDNPLQRFKGLLSYIEANLRGTITLEMLARESGFSCFQIIRMFKKICGYSPSDYIRRRKILMSNADLFANREIADIARAYGFENERSYLRAFRSVYGVSPTKLINSKGEIVLFEPWKIVNMKEYSNSLVTEPLIKYFPGTTYTGEEKYYNSKDNHAEAKLLADEVSQAKRGIFTGIRMPCGSGTFSHRYISCWEDNPNHNTTHLLPDGKYGIFNYIGFHSLDEVGAHQLRRLMYVVIDSWAKKKNIRWKESFIEQVDISSLNYDYCEVRIMVPC
;
A
#
# COMPACT_ATOMS: atom_id res chain seq x y z
N MET A 1 19.50 -13.74 5.33
CA MET A 1 18.29 -13.22 6.02
C MET A 1 17.22 -13.07 4.97
N ASP A 2 16.04 -13.66 5.18
CA ASP A 2 14.94 -13.51 4.23
C ASP A 2 14.53 -12.05 4.14
N ASN A 3 14.40 -11.56 2.91
CA ASN A 3 14.03 -10.17 2.68
C ASN A 3 12.58 -9.94 3.17
N PRO A 4 12.21 -8.71 3.58
CA PRO A 4 10.88 -8.45 4.15
C PRO A 4 9.71 -8.87 3.25
N LEU A 5 9.87 -8.78 1.93
CA LEU A 5 8.84 -9.22 1.00
C LEU A 5 8.63 -10.73 1.03
N GLN A 6 9.71 -11.51 1.09
CA GLN A 6 9.64 -12.95 1.27
C GLN A 6 8.97 -13.31 2.59
N ARG A 7 9.25 -12.54 3.66
CA ARG A 7 8.58 -12.67 4.96
C ARG A 7 7.07 -12.37 4.85
N PHE A 8 6.66 -11.37 4.07
CA PHE A 8 5.24 -11.05 3.85
C PHE A 8 4.53 -12.12 3.00
N LYS A 9 5.18 -12.65 1.96
CA LYS A 9 4.67 -13.81 1.20
C LYS A 9 4.52 -15.05 2.09
N GLY A 10 5.52 -15.30 2.93
CA GLY A 10 5.49 -16.34 3.96
C GLY A 10 4.33 -16.15 4.93
N LEU A 11 4.10 -14.91 5.39
CA LEU A 11 2.99 -14.58 6.27
C LEU A 11 1.61 -14.86 5.66
N LEU A 12 1.40 -14.49 4.39
CA LEU A 12 0.17 -14.82 3.67
C LEU A 12 -0.01 -16.34 3.57
N SER A 13 1.07 -17.06 3.24
CA SER A 13 1.04 -18.54 3.14
C SER A 13 0.74 -19.20 4.49
N TYR A 14 1.32 -18.68 5.58
CA TYR A 14 1.06 -19.14 6.93
C TYR A 14 -0.42 -18.97 7.30
N ILE A 15 -1.03 -17.81 7.00
CA ILE A 15 -2.46 -17.59 7.26
C ILE A 15 -3.30 -18.65 6.56
N GLU A 16 -3.06 -18.88 5.27
CA GLU A 16 -3.82 -19.84 4.47
C GLU A 16 -3.67 -21.27 4.99
N ALA A 17 -2.47 -21.66 5.42
CA ALA A 17 -2.20 -22.96 6.01
C ALA A 17 -2.86 -23.17 7.39
N ASN A 18 -3.16 -22.09 8.11
CA ASN A 18 -3.66 -22.11 9.50
C ASN A 18 -5.09 -21.59 9.65
N LEU A 19 -5.89 -21.51 8.57
CA LEU A 19 -7.28 -21.03 8.64
C LEU A 19 -8.16 -21.89 9.57
N ARG A 20 -7.82 -23.17 9.75
CA ARG A 20 -8.40 -24.01 10.80
C ARG A 20 -7.67 -23.75 12.11
N GLY A 21 -8.41 -23.36 13.15
CA GLY A 21 -7.86 -22.96 14.44
C GLY A 21 -7.69 -21.44 14.60
N THR A 22 -7.07 -21.02 15.70
CA THR A 22 -6.95 -19.61 16.07
C THR A 22 -5.70 -19.00 15.46
N ILE A 23 -5.84 -17.80 14.88
CA ILE A 23 -4.72 -16.99 14.40
C ILE A 23 -4.81 -15.65 15.12
N THR A 24 -3.78 -15.28 15.89
CA THR A 24 -3.67 -13.97 16.53
C THR A 24 -2.62 -13.11 15.86
N LEU A 25 -2.68 -11.80 16.07
CA LEU A 25 -1.71 -10.87 15.48
C LEU A 25 -0.29 -11.11 16.01
N GLU A 26 -0.17 -11.56 17.26
CA GLU A 26 1.10 -11.90 17.90
C GLU A 26 1.73 -13.16 17.28
N MET A 27 0.91 -14.13 16.88
CA MET A 27 1.37 -15.31 16.14
C MET A 27 1.93 -14.92 14.78
N LEU A 28 1.21 -14.04 14.07
CA LEU A 28 1.64 -13.50 12.78
C LEU A 28 2.96 -12.72 12.90
N ALA A 29 3.10 -11.92 13.97
CA ALA A 29 4.32 -11.18 14.26
C ALA A 29 5.50 -12.10 14.53
N ARG A 30 5.30 -13.16 15.33
CA ARG A 30 6.33 -14.15 15.62
C ARG A 30 6.77 -14.90 14.36
N GLU A 31 5.82 -15.36 13.56
CA GLU A 31 6.08 -16.17 12.36
C GLU A 31 6.83 -15.35 11.29
N SER A 32 6.34 -14.13 11.02
CA SER A 32 6.94 -13.29 9.99
C SER A 32 8.14 -12.49 10.47
N GLY A 33 8.37 -12.38 11.79
CA GLY A 33 9.30 -11.45 12.43
C GLY A 33 8.90 -9.98 12.32
N PHE A 34 7.74 -9.64 11.74
CA PHE A 34 7.27 -8.27 11.65
C PHE A 34 6.64 -7.86 12.98
N SER A 35 6.69 -6.57 13.30
CA SER A 35 5.86 -6.03 14.37
C SER A 35 4.37 -6.12 13.99
N CYS A 36 3.50 -6.24 15.00
CA CYS A 36 2.05 -6.20 14.83
C CYS A 36 1.58 -4.98 14.02
N PHE A 37 2.25 -3.84 14.23
CA PHE A 37 1.95 -2.58 13.58
C PHE A 37 2.27 -2.59 12.07
N GLN A 38 3.45 -3.12 11.70
CA GLN A 38 3.80 -3.30 10.29
C GLN A 38 2.79 -4.20 9.60
N ILE A 39 2.38 -5.31 10.23
CA ILE A 39 1.40 -6.24 9.67
C ILE A 39 0.07 -5.52 9.40
N ILE A 40 -0.45 -4.75 10.36
CA ILE A 40 -1.70 -4.00 10.18
C ILE A 40 -1.58 -3.02 9.00
N ARG A 41 -0.48 -2.29 8.89
CA ARG A 41 -0.24 -1.32 7.81
C ARG A 41 -0.15 -2.00 6.45
N MET A 42 0.69 -3.03 6.34
CA MET A 42 0.87 -3.81 5.12
C MET A 42 -0.46 -4.37 4.63
N PHE A 43 -1.26 -5.01 5.49
CA PHE A 43 -2.56 -5.55 5.09
C PHE A 43 -3.53 -4.47 4.61
N LYS A 44 -3.62 -3.33 5.31
CA LYS A 44 -4.51 -2.25 4.92
C LYS A 44 -4.16 -1.68 3.54
N LYS A 45 -2.87 -1.62 3.21
CA LYS A 45 -2.38 -1.01 1.96
C LYS A 45 -2.29 -1.99 0.81
N ILE A 46 -1.74 -3.17 1.06
CA ILE A 46 -1.54 -4.21 0.06
C ILE A 46 -2.86 -4.92 -0.22
N CYS A 47 -3.55 -5.37 0.83
CA CYS A 47 -4.77 -6.18 0.69
C CYS A 47 -6.06 -5.34 0.74
N GLY A 48 -6.02 -4.09 1.24
CA GLY A 48 -7.21 -3.26 1.43
C GLY A 48 -8.03 -3.58 2.69
N TYR A 49 -7.56 -4.52 3.53
CA TYR A 49 -8.27 -5.01 4.71
C TYR A 49 -7.36 -4.96 5.95
N SER A 50 -7.93 -4.97 7.16
CA SER A 50 -7.10 -5.29 8.33
C SER A 50 -6.74 -6.78 8.31
N PRO A 51 -5.65 -7.21 9.01
CA PRO A 51 -5.29 -8.62 9.10
C PRO A 51 -6.46 -9.47 9.62
N SER A 52 -7.14 -8.99 10.66
CA SER A 52 -8.29 -9.69 11.26
C SER A 52 -9.47 -9.78 10.30
N ASP A 53 -9.75 -8.73 9.50
CA ASP A 53 -10.82 -8.78 8.50
C ASP A 53 -10.50 -9.75 7.36
N TYR A 54 -9.26 -9.71 6.87
CA TYR A 54 -8.77 -10.66 5.87
C TYR A 54 -8.92 -12.11 6.34
N ILE A 55 -8.36 -12.44 7.51
CA ILE A 55 -8.42 -13.78 8.10
C ILE A 55 -9.87 -14.22 8.29
N ARG A 56 -10.72 -13.34 8.83
CA ARG A 56 -12.14 -13.65 9.03
C ARG A 56 -12.86 -13.98 7.73
N ARG A 57 -12.65 -13.20 6.67
CA ARG A 57 -13.25 -13.47 5.35
C ARG A 57 -12.78 -14.80 4.78
N ARG A 58 -11.47 -15.08 4.86
CA ARG A 58 -10.88 -16.37 4.42
C ARG A 58 -11.45 -17.56 5.21
N LYS A 59 -11.54 -17.45 6.54
CA LYS A 59 -12.14 -18.49 7.40
C LYS A 59 -13.60 -18.77 7.06
N ILE A 60 -14.40 -17.73 6.89
CA ILE A 60 -15.83 -17.85 6.52
C ILE A 60 -16.00 -18.47 5.13
N LEU A 61 -15.12 -18.15 4.18
CA LEU A 61 -15.15 -18.78 2.86
C LEU A 61 -14.83 -20.27 2.94
N MET A 62 -13.77 -20.64 3.67
CA MET A 62 -13.36 -22.04 3.82
C MET A 62 -14.36 -22.87 4.63
N SER A 63 -15.02 -22.26 5.63
CA SER A 63 -16.03 -22.95 6.43
C SER A 63 -17.27 -23.35 5.65
N ASN A 64 -17.51 -22.78 4.47
CA ASN A 64 -18.65 -23.15 3.63
C ASN A 64 -18.64 -24.64 3.24
N ALA A 65 -17.47 -25.25 3.03
CA ALA A 65 -17.39 -26.67 2.72
C ALA A 65 -17.96 -27.54 3.87
N ASP A 66 -17.61 -27.20 5.11
CA ASP A 66 -18.12 -27.87 6.30
C ASP A 66 -19.62 -27.56 6.52
N LEU A 67 -20.05 -26.33 6.20
CA LEU A 67 -21.44 -25.91 6.26
C LEU A 67 -22.34 -26.70 5.29
N PHE A 68 -21.92 -26.86 4.03
CA PHE A 68 -22.67 -27.61 3.03
C PHE A 68 -22.64 -29.12 3.24
N ALA A 69 -21.67 -29.60 4.01
CA ALA A 69 -21.66 -30.97 4.53
C ALA A 69 -22.59 -31.17 5.74
N ASN A 70 -23.45 -30.18 6.07
CA ASN A 70 -24.38 -30.20 7.20
C ASN A 70 -23.70 -30.44 8.56
N ARG A 71 -22.46 -29.97 8.76
CA ARG A 71 -21.82 -29.99 10.09
C ARG A 71 -22.49 -29.00 11.03
N GLU A 72 -22.47 -29.31 12.32
CA GLU A 72 -23.01 -28.42 13.35
C GLU A 72 -22.25 -27.09 13.40
N ILE A 73 -22.99 -25.98 13.55
CA ILE A 73 -22.42 -24.64 13.59
C ILE A 73 -21.41 -24.48 14.75
N ALA A 74 -21.65 -25.15 15.87
CA ALA A 74 -20.75 -25.21 17.02
C ALA A 74 -19.37 -25.76 16.63
N ASP A 75 -19.35 -26.88 15.92
CA ASP A 75 -18.13 -27.54 15.50
C ASP A 75 -17.42 -26.77 14.40
N ILE A 76 -18.16 -26.17 13.47
CA ILE A 76 -17.58 -25.27 12.47
C ILE A 76 -16.91 -24.07 13.15
N ALA A 77 -17.61 -23.40 14.06
CA ALA A 77 -17.05 -22.25 14.79
C ALA A 77 -15.75 -22.63 15.50
N ARG A 78 -15.74 -23.75 16.24
CA ARG A 78 -14.55 -24.26 16.94
C ARG A 78 -13.42 -24.61 15.96
N ALA A 79 -13.73 -25.31 14.87
CA ALA A 79 -12.75 -25.76 13.88
C ALA A 79 -12.02 -24.60 13.18
N TYR A 80 -12.70 -23.46 12.98
CA TYR A 80 -12.11 -22.25 12.40
C TYR A 80 -11.66 -21.24 13.47
N GLY A 81 -11.54 -21.66 14.74
CA GLY A 81 -11.00 -20.84 15.82
C GLY A 81 -11.82 -19.59 16.14
N PHE A 82 -13.14 -19.66 15.97
CA PHE A 82 -14.05 -18.67 16.54
C PHE A 82 -14.30 -19.01 18.01
N GLU A 83 -14.39 -17.98 18.86
CA GLU A 83 -14.59 -18.15 20.31
C GLU A 83 -15.89 -18.91 20.64
N ASN A 84 -16.94 -18.69 19.85
CA ASN A 84 -18.24 -19.32 20.02
C ASN A 84 -19.07 -19.22 18.72
N GLU A 85 -20.19 -19.94 18.68
CA GLU A 85 -21.16 -19.91 17.58
C GLU A 85 -21.63 -18.50 17.22
N ARG A 86 -21.90 -17.67 18.23
CA ARG A 86 -22.41 -16.31 18.02
C ARG A 86 -21.40 -15.46 17.26
N SER A 87 -20.11 -15.59 17.59
CA SER A 87 -19.01 -14.93 16.88
C SER A 87 -18.90 -15.39 15.43
N TYR A 88 -19.02 -16.71 15.18
CA TYR A 88 -19.07 -17.26 13.82
C TYR A 88 -20.27 -16.72 13.03
N LEU A 89 -21.49 -16.79 13.58
CA LEU A 89 -22.72 -16.33 12.92
C LEU A 89 -22.68 -14.84 12.57
N ARG A 90 -22.14 -14.01 13.48
CA ARG A 90 -21.94 -12.58 13.23
C ARG A 90 -20.93 -12.34 12.11
N ALA A 91 -19.81 -13.07 12.12
CA ALA A 91 -18.80 -12.98 11.06
C ALA A 91 -19.39 -13.42 9.70
N PHE A 92 -20.10 -14.55 9.67
CA PHE A 92 -20.76 -15.07 8.48
C PHE A 92 -21.73 -14.05 7.88
N ARG A 93 -22.62 -13.47 8.71
CA ARG A 93 -23.56 -12.42 8.26
C ARG A 93 -22.85 -11.16 7.81
N SER A 94 -21.71 -10.80 8.42
CA SER A 94 -20.90 -9.66 7.99
C SER A 94 -20.25 -9.88 6.62
N VAL A 95 -20.00 -11.13 6.22
CA VAL A 95 -19.38 -11.46 4.93
C VAL A 95 -20.43 -11.63 3.84
N TYR A 96 -21.52 -12.36 4.10
CA TYR A 96 -22.53 -12.70 3.08
C TYR A 96 -23.84 -11.90 3.18
N GLY A 97 -24.02 -11.07 4.22
CA GLY A 97 -25.26 -10.33 4.46
C GLY A 97 -26.42 -11.17 5.01
N VAL A 98 -26.32 -12.49 4.99
CA VAL A 98 -27.37 -13.45 5.40
C VAL A 98 -26.85 -14.46 6.44
N SER A 99 -27.76 -15.20 7.08
CA SER A 99 -27.39 -16.31 7.98
C SER A 99 -27.00 -17.58 7.20
N PRO A 100 -26.26 -18.52 7.81
CA PRO A 100 -25.91 -19.79 7.16
C PRO A 100 -27.12 -20.57 6.66
N THR A 101 -28.16 -20.71 7.48
CA THR A 101 -29.41 -21.40 7.10
C THR A 101 -30.06 -20.76 5.89
N LYS A 102 -30.08 -19.42 5.82
CA LYS A 102 -30.65 -18.71 4.69
C LYS A 102 -29.84 -18.93 3.41
N LEU A 103 -28.50 -18.91 3.50
CA LEU A 103 -27.62 -19.16 2.35
C LEU A 103 -27.84 -20.58 1.77
N ILE A 104 -27.93 -21.60 2.63
CA ILE A 104 -28.20 -22.98 2.24
C ILE A 104 -29.57 -23.08 1.54
N ASN A 105 -30.62 -22.56 2.19
CA ASN A 105 -31.98 -22.71 1.70
C ASN A 105 -32.23 -21.94 0.39
N SER A 106 -31.60 -20.78 0.21
CA SER A 106 -31.77 -19.98 -0.99
C SER A 106 -30.92 -20.45 -2.16
N LYS A 107 -30.04 -21.46 -1.96
CA LYS A 107 -28.94 -21.79 -2.89
C LYS A 107 -28.20 -20.53 -3.35
N GLY A 108 -27.97 -19.62 -2.40
CA GLY A 108 -27.45 -18.28 -2.70
C GLY A 108 -26.04 -18.36 -3.27
N GLU A 109 -25.71 -17.41 -4.14
CA GLU A 109 -24.34 -17.29 -4.67
C GLU A 109 -23.34 -16.99 -3.56
N ILE A 110 -22.18 -17.62 -3.65
CA ILE A 110 -21.07 -17.40 -2.72
C ILE A 110 -20.11 -16.42 -3.39
N VAL A 111 -19.95 -15.25 -2.78
CA VAL A 111 -18.90 -14.34 -3.18
C VAL A 111 -17.55 -14.93 -2.76
N LEU A 112 -16.75 -15.34 -3.75
CA LEU A 112 -15.40 -15.82 -3.50
C LEU A 112 -14.51 -14.67 -3.02
N PHE A 113 -13.76 -14.94 -1.96
CA PHE A 113 -12.72 -14.06 -1.45
C PHE A 113 -11.40 -14.81 -1.48
N GLU A 114 -10.79 -14.91 -2.67
CA GLU A 114 -9.58 -15.69 -2.93
C GLU A 114 -8.38 -15.27 -2.08
N PRO A 115 -7.39 -16.16 -1.84
CA PRO A 115 -6.19 -15.77 -1.10
C PRO A 115 -5.53 -14.59 -1.79
N TRP A 116 -5.07 -13.62 -1.01
CA TRP A 116 -4.33 -12.51 -1.57
C TRP A 116 -3.04 -13.05 -2.19
N LYS A 117 -2.84 -12.76 -3.47
CA LYS A 117 -1.61 -13.07 -4.18
C LYS A 117 -0.92 -11.77 -4.50
N ILE A 118 0.40 -11.74 -4.37
CA ILE A 118 1.22 -10.63 -4.88
C ILE A 118 1.33 -10.83 -6.40
N VAL A 119 0.21 -10.66 -7.08
CA VAL A 119 0.10 -10.60 -8.54
C VAL A 119 -0.11 -9.14 -8.90
N ASN A 120 0.65 -8.64 -9.89
CA ASN A 120 0.62 -7.24 -10.32
C ASN A 120 1.28 -6.24 -9.34
N MET A 121 2.33 -6.66 -8.63
CA MET A 121 3.26 -5.74 -7.98
C MET A 121 4.66 -5.99 -8.52
N LYS A 122 5.38 -4.92 -8.86
CA LYS A 122 6.78 -5.03 -9.23
C LYS A 122 7.62 -5.03 -7.96
N GLU A 123 8.34 -6.12 -7.76
CA GLU A 123 9.30 -6.32 -6.67
C GLU A 123 10.68 -5.84 -7.10
N TYR A 124 11.36 -5.12 -6.20
CA TYR A 124 12.77 -4.80 -6.38
C TYR A 124 13.43 -4.62 -5.01
N SER A 125 14.51 -5.35 -4.76
CA SER A 125 15.17 -5.36 -3.45
C SER A 125 14.15 -5.67 -2.33
N ASN A 126 13.88 -4.72 -1.45
CA ASN A 126 12.96 -4.83 -0.31
C ASN A 126 11.75 -3.91 -0.46
N SER A 127 11.27 -3.72 -1.68
CA SER A 127 10.12 -2.85 -1.93
C SER A 127 9.18 -3.39 -3.00
N LEU A 128 7.97 -2.86 -2.96
CA LEU A 128 6.87 -3.15 -3.86
C LEU A 128 6.37 -1.86 -4.49
N VAL A 129 6.06 -1.91 -5.78
CA VAL A 129 5.26 -0.88 -6.46
C VAL A 129 4.01 -1.51 -7.03
N THR A 130 2.86 -0.93 -6.71
CA THR A 130 1.56 -1.34 -7.26
C THR A 130 1.48 -1.00 -8.75
N GLU A 131 0.73 -1.77 -9.53
CA GLU A 131 0.23 -1.27 -10.82
C GLU A 131 -0.54 0.06 -10.61
N PRO A 132 -0.46 0.98 -11.57
CA PRO A 132 -1.04 2.30 -11.40
C PRO A 132 -2.55 2.28 -11.55
N LEU A 133 -3.23 2.96 -10.63
CA LEU A 133 -4.65 3.29 -10.76
C LEU A 133 -4.78 4.63 -11.48
N ILE A 134 -5.64 4.71 -12.49
CA ILE A 134 -5.96 6.00 -13.12
C ILE A 134 -7.06 6.69 -12.32
N LYS A 135 -6.78 7.91 -11.86
CA LYS A 135 -7.77 8.75 -11.16
C LYS A 135 -7.79 10.16 -11.72
N TYR A 136 -8.96 10.80 -11.67
CA TYR A 136 -9.10 12.22 -11.99
C TYR A 136 -8.97 13.04 -10.71
N PHE A 137 -8.22 14.13 -10.75
CA PHE A 137 -8.09 15.08 -9.65
C PHE A 137 -8.51 16.48 -10.10
N PRO A 138 -9.20 17.25 -9.25
CA PRO A 138 -9.43 18.66 -9.49
C PRO A 138 -8.13 19.46 -9.36
N GLY A 139 -8.08 20.61 -10.02
CA GLY A 139 -6.94 21.51 -9.94
C GLY A 139 -6.72 21.94 -8.49
N THR A 140 -5.49 21.79 -8.00
CA THR A 140 -5.17 21.95 -6.58
C THR A 140 -3.94 22.84 -6.43
N THR A 141 -4.05 23.85 -5.57
CA THR A 141 -2.95 24.75 -5.27
C THR A 141 -2.10 24.20 -4.13
N TYR A 142 -0.78 24.24 -4.32
CA TYR A 142 0.21 23.87 -3.34
C TYR A 142 1.13 25.05 -3.08
N THR A 143 1.39 25.36 -1.82
CA THR A 143 2.30 26.42 -1.40
C THR A 143 3.44 25.81 -0.60
N GLY A 144 4.67 26.21 -0.88
CA GLY A 144 5.85 25.56 -0.33
C GLY A 144 7.16 26.23 -0.72
N GLU A 145 8.25 25.49 -0.57
CA GLU A 145 9.60 25.93 -0.90
C GLU A 145 10.03 25.38 -2.26
N GLU A 146 10.41 26.25 -3.19
CA GLU A 146 10.98 25.85 -4.49
C GLU A 146 12.50 25.68 -4.42
N LYS A 147 12.98 24.53 -4.89
CA LYS A 147 14.41 24.20 -5.03
C LYS A 147 14.73 23.76 -6.46
N TYR A 148 15.96 23.99 -6.90
CA TYR A 148 16.44 23.68 -8.25
C TYR A 148 17.60 22.68 -8.18
N TYR A 149 17.64 21.73 -9.12
CA TYR A 149 18.67 20.70 -9.14
C TYR A 149 18.88 20.07 -10.52
N ASN A 150 20.01 19.37 -10.67
CA ASN A 150 20.35 18.59 -11.85
C ASN A 150 19.97 17.12 -11.71
N SER A 151 19.35 16.56 -12.74
CA SER A 151 18.73 15.23 -12.71
C SER A 151 19.76 14.17 -12.42
N LYS A 152 20.95 14.29 -13.01
CA LYS A 152 22.07 13.35 -12.81
C LYS A 152 22.51 13.30 -11.34
N ASP A 153 22.60 14.45 -10.70
CA ASP A 153 23.05 14.57 -9.30
C ASP A 153 21.99 13.99 -8.35
N ASN A 154 20.70 14.31 -8.57
CA ASN A 154 19.63 13.75 -7.76
C ASN A 154 19.30 12.28 -8.09
N HIS A 155 19.63 11.79 -9.28
CA HIS A 155 19.57 10.35 -9.58
C HIS A 155 20.65 9.58 -8.82
N ALA A 156 21.81 10.20 -8.59
CA ALA A 156 22.90 9.61 -7.81
C ALA A 156 22.62 9.64 -6.31
N GLU A 157 22.03 10.72 -5.78
CA GLU A 157 21.92 10.94 -4.33
C GLU A 157 20.49 10.77 -3.79
N ALA A 158 19.44 10.94 -4.61
CA ALA A 158 18.01 10.91 -4.22
C ALA A 158 17.63 11.74 -2.98
N LYS A 159 18.50 12.68 -2.61
CA LYS A 159 18.57 13.30 -1.29
C LYS A 159 17.37 14.20 -0.98
N LEU A 160 16.86 14.87 -2.02
CA LEU A 160 15.78 15.85 -1.90
C LEU A 160 14.50 15.29 -1.27
N LEU A 161 14.11 14.04 -1.55
CA LEU A 161 12.90 13.50 -0.91
C LEU A 161 13.15 13.21 0.58
N ALA A 162 14.24 12.52 0.90
CA ALA A 162 14.56 12.14 2.27
C ALA A 162 14.81 13.36 3.17
N ASP A 163 15.62 14.32 2.70
CA ASP A 163 15.96 15.54 3.44
C ASP A 163 14.72 16.38 3.73
N GLU A 164 13.84 16.58 2.75
CA GLU A 164 12.65 17.40 2.91
C GLU A 164 11.59 16.71 3.79
N VAL A 165 11.40 15.41 3.62
CA VAL A 165 10.48 14.64 4.47
C VAL A 165 10.95 14.63 5.93
N SER A 166 12.27 14.57 6.17
CA SER A 166 12.83 14.57 7.53
C SER A 166 12.51 15.85 8.33
N GLN A 167 12.22 16.94 7.64
CA GLN A 167 11.86 18.24 8.24
C GLN A 167 10.37 18.30 8.63
N ALA A 168 9.51 17.53 7.97
CA ALA A 168 8.08 17.50 8.25
C ALA A 168 7.78 16.64 9.48
N LYS A 169 7.09 17.21 10.47
CA LYS A 169 6.81 16.53 11.75
C LYS A 169 5.50 15.75 11.78
N ARG A 170 4.54 16.13 10.94
CA ARG A 170 3.18 15.57 10.90
C ARG A 170 2.51 15.86 9.57
N GLY A 171 1.33 15.27 9.38
CA GLY A 171 0.51 15.51 8.21
C GLY A 171 1.04 14.84 6.95
N ILE A 172 0.70 15.41 5.80
CA ILE A 172 1.10 14.91 4.49
C ILE A 172 2.16 15.84 3.92
N PHE A 173 3.35 15.30 3.71
CA PHE A 173 4.36 15.93 2.88
C PHE A 173 4.01 15.71 1.40
N THR A 174 4.09 16.77 0.60
CA THR A 174 3.91 16.72 -0.86
C THR A 174 5.14 17.31 -1.56
N GLY A 175 5.77 16.52 -2.41
CA GLY A 175 6.87 16.94 -3.27
C GLY A 175 6.43 16.99 -4.74
N ILE A 176 6.54 18.14 -5.38
CA ILE A 176 6.15 18.33 -6.78
C ILE A 176 7.40 18.50 -7.63
N ARG A 177 7.66 17.55 -8.53
CA ARG A 177 8.78 17.62 -9.47
C ARG A 177 8.33 18.03 -10.86
N MET A 178 9.05 18.97 -11.47
CA MET A 178 8.86 19.37 -12.86
C MET A 178 10.20 19.61 -13.56
N PRO A 179 10.32 19.30 -14.87
CA PRO A 179 11.49 19.69 -15.66
C PRO A 179 11.54 21.22 -15.84
N CYS A 180 12.75 21.76 -15.89
CA CYS A 180 13.01 23.12 -16.32
C CYS A 180 13.03 23.18 -17.86
N GLY A 181 12.53 24.26 -18.46
CA GLY A 181 12.45 24.39 -19.93
C GLY A 181 13.81 24.67 -20.60
N SER A 182 14.65 25.46 -19.95
CA SER A 182 16.02 25.80 -20.39
C SER A 182 16.78 26.43 -19.21
N GLY A 183 18.08 26.18 -19.09
CA GLY A 183 18.91 26.82 -18.05
C GLY A 183 19.93 25.88 -17.41
N THR A 184 20.56 26.36 -16.35
CA THR A 184 21.63 25.65 -15.60
C THR A 184 21.13 24.43 -14.84
N PHE A 185 19.84 24.41 -14.50
CA PHE A 185 19.19 23.31 -13.77
C PHE A 185 18.23 22.55 -14.68
N SER A 186 18.18 21.23 -14.49
CA SER A 186 17.27 20.38 -15.25
C SER A 186 15.87 20.28 -14.66
N HIS A 187 15.71 20.46 -13.34
CA HIS A 187 14.46 20.22 -12.63
C HIS A 187 14.29 21.19 -11.47
N ARG A 188 13.02 21.43 -11.15
CA ARG A 188 12.59 22.09 -9.91
C ARG A 188 11.76 21.14 -9.05
N TYR A 189 11.84 21.33 -7.74
CA TYR A 189 11.12 20.60 -6.72
C TYR A 189 10.42 21.57 -5.79
N ILE A 190 9.12 21.39 -5.55
CA ILE A 190 8.35 22.20 -4.62
C ILE A 190 7.95 21.29 -3.46
N SER A 191 8.41 21.63 -2.26
CA SER A 191 8.12 20.88 -1.03
C SER A 191 7.04 21.58 -0.21
N CYS A 192 5.96 20.86 0.07
CA CYS A 192 4.75 21.38 0.72
C CYS A 192 4.35 20.50 1.91
N TRP A 193 4.21 21.08 3.09
CA TRP A 193 3.65 20.43 4.29
C TRP A 193 3.08 21.48 5.26
N GLU A 194 2.26 21.04 6.22
CA GLU A 194 1.43 21.91 7.08
C GLU A 194 2.23 22.94 7.89
N ASP A 195 3.38 22.53 8.43
CA ASP A 195 4.23 23.36 9.29
C ASP A 195 5.52 23.80 8.58
N ASN A 196 5.50 23.98 7.25
CA ASN A 196 6.67 24.45 6.52
C ASN A 196 7.00 25.88 6.95
N PRO A 197 8.23 26.22 7.39
CA PRO A 197 8.58 27.62 7.68
C PRO A 197 8.72 28.46 6.40
N ASN A 198 8.98 27.82 5.25
CA ASN A 198 9.33 28.45 4.00
C ASN A 198 8.22 28.28 2.95
N HIS A 199 7.57 29.39 2.57
CA HIS A 199 6.48 29.41 1.59
C HIS A 199 6.79 30.44 0.50
N ASN A 200 7.85 30.22 -0.27
CA ASN A 200 8.31 31.18 -1.26
C ASN A 200 7.59 31.04 -2.63
N THR A 201 6.85 29.95 -2.83
CA THR A 201 6.17 29.69 -4.09
C THR A 201 4.77 29.13 -3.89
N THR A 202 3.91 29.39 -4.87
CA THR A 202 2.59 28.80 -5.00
C THR A 202 2.46 28.20 -6.39
N HIS A 203 2.09 26.92 -6.45
CA HIS A 203 1.97 26.17 -7.68
C HIS A 203 0.58 25.55 -7.82
N LEU A 204 -0.07 25.82 -8.95
CA LEU A 204 -1.31 25.16 -9.32
C LEU A 204 -1.00 23.88 -10.08
N LEU A 205 -1.33 22.74 -9.49
CA LEU A 205 -1.46 21.50 -10.25
C LEU A 205 -2.77 21.56 -11.04
N PRO A 206 -2.74 21.37 -12.37
CA PRO A 206 -3.95 21.41 -13.17
C PRO A 206 -4.86 20.22 -12.84
N ASP A 207 -6.16 20.39 -13.11
CA ASP A 207 -7.07 19.27 -13.09
C ASP A 207 -6.74 18.29 -14.22
N GLY A 208 -7.01 17.00 -14.00
CA GLY A 208 -6.70 16.01 -15.01
C GLY A 208 -6.56 14.60 -14.46
N LYS A 209 -6.12 13.70 -15.35
CA LYS A 209 -5.89 12.29 -15.04
C LYS A 209 -4.47 12.11 -14.54
N TYR A 210 -4.34 11.29 -13.50
CA TYR A 210 -3.07 10.91 -12.92
C TYR A 210 -3.00 9.38 -12.78
N GLY A 211 -1.85 8.81 -13.15
CA GLY A 211 -1.47 7.45 -12.83
C GLY A 211 -0.93 7.41 -11.40
N ILE A 212 -1.58 6.65 -10.53
CA ILE A 212 -1.28 6.59 -9.10
C ILE A 212 -0.57 5.27 -8.78
N PHE A 213 0.71 5.38 -8.46
CA PHE A 213 1.54 4.29 -7.98
C PHE A 213 1.68 4.40 -6.46
N ASN A 214 1.66 3.27 -5.75
CA ASN A 214 2.04 3.24 -4.35
C ASN A 214 3.33 2.45 -4.22
N TYR A 215 4.35 3.10 -3.69
CA TYR A 215 5.60 2.50 -3.27
C TYR A 215 5.48 2.09 -1.81
N ILE A 216 5.83 0.84 -1.52
CA ILE A 216 5.92 0.29 -0.17
C ILE A 216 7.35 -0.21 -0.01
N GLY A 217 8.13 0.48 0.82
CA GLY A 217 9.48 0.10 1.17
C GLY A 217 9.50 -0.56 2.54
N PHE A 218 10.10 -1.75 2.64
CA PHE A 218 10.39 -2.39 3.92
C PHE A 218 11.75 -1.93 4.46
N HIS A 219 11.89 -0.61 4.55
CA HIS A 219 13.06 0.13 5.01
C HIS A 219 12.62 1.57 5.37
N SER A 220 13.44 2.29 6.13
CA SER A 220 13.30 3.72 6.39
C SER A 220 13.26 4.55 5.10
N LEU A 221 12.59 5.71 5.13
CA LEU A 221 12.69 6.72 4.06
C LEU A 221 13.88 7.67 4.31
N ASP A 222 15.06 7.10 4.54
CA ASP A 222 16.33 7.83 4.55
C ASP A 222 16.89 7.95 3.13
N GLU A 223 18.11 8.48 2.98
CA GLU A 223 18.79 8.65 1.69
C GLU A 223 18.87 7.33 0.90
N VAL A 224 19.20 6.22 1.57
CA VAL A 224 19.30 4.88 0.95
C VAL A 224 17.91 4.42 0.50
N GLY A 225 16.90 4.62 1.32
CA GLY A 225 15.51 4.29 1.00
C GLY A 225 14.95 5.11 -0.15
N ALA A 226 15.20 6.41 -0.16
CA ALA A 226 14.80 7.31 -1.25
C ALA A 226 15.50 6.94 -2.56
N HIS A 227 16.78 6.57 -2.51
CA HIS A 227 17.52 6.09 -3.68
C HIS A 227 16.92 4.78 -4.24
N GLN A 228 16.54 3.83 -3.37
CA GLN A 228 15.84 2.61 -3.80
C GLN A 228 14.50 2.92 -4.48
N LEU A 229 13.70 3.81 -3.88
CA LEU A 229 12.44 4.28 -4.46
C LEU A 229 12.66 4.86 -5.84
N ARG A 230 13.62 5.79 -6.00
CA ARG A 230 13.92 6.43 -7.28
C ARG A 230 14.23 5.40 -8.35
N ARG A 231 15.19 4.49 -8.10
CA ARG A 231 15.61 3.48 -9.08
C ARG A 231 14.44 2.63 -9.57
N LEU A 232 13.58 2.18 -8.66
CA LEU A 232 12.42 1.38 -9.03
C LEU A 232 11.39 2.21 -9.78
N MET A 233 11.03 3.37 -9.24
CA MET A 233 10.00 4.25 -9.77
C MET A 233 10.24 4.63 -11.23
N TYR A 234 11.47 5.05 -11.60
CA TYR A 234 11.75 5.42 -13.00
C TYR A 234 11.53 4.25 -13.96
N VAL A 235 11.98 3.05 -13.59
CA VAL A 235 11.79 1.85 -14.41
C VAL A 235 10.32 1.50 -14.55
N VAL A 236 9.55 1.57 -13.44
CA VAL A 236 8.14 1.23 -13.45
C VAL A 236 7.31 2.25 -14.24
N ILE A 237 7.50 3.55 -13.98
CA ILE A 237 6.74 4.62 -14.61
C ILE A 237 7.08 4.72 -16.09
N ASP A 238 8.36 4.70 -16.47
CA ASP A 238 8.78 4.78 -17.88
C ASP A 238 8.20 3.61 -18.69
N SER A 239 8.30 2.39 -18.16
CA SER A 239 7.71 1.20 -18.77
C SER A 239 6.20 1.32 -18.94
N TRP A 240 5.49 1.79 -17.91
CA TRP A 240 4.04 1.99 -17.96
C TRP A 240 3.63 3.10 -18.93
N ALA A 241 4.30 4.25 -18.89
CA ALA A 241 4.01 5.41 -19.73
C ALA A 241 4.18 5.04 -21.22
N LYS A 242 5.27 4.34 -21.56
CA LYS A 242 5.51 3.79 -22.91
C LYS A 242 4.38 2.86 -23.34
N LYS A 243 3.97 1.92 -22.49
CA LYS A 243 2.87 0.97 -22.78
C LYS A 243 1.52 1.68 -22.99
N LYS A 244 1.31 2.83 -22.36
CA LYS A 244 0.08 3.64 -22.47
C LYS A 244 0.16 4.77 -23.49
N ASN A 245 1.26 4.91 -24.23
CA ASN A 245 1.53 6.04 -25.13
C ASN A 245 1.42 7.41 -24.43
N ILE A 246 1.76 7.47 -23.14
CA ILE A 246 1.81 8.71 -22.36
C ILE A 246 3.20 9.33 -22.55
N ARG A 247 3.24 10.60 -22.97
CA ARG A 247 4.49 11.36 -23.06
C ARG A 247 4.89 11.87 -21.67
N TRP A 248 5.47 10.99 -20.87
CA TRP A 248 5.99 11.36 -19.55
C TRP A 248 7.25 12.21 -19.69
N LYS A 249 7.20 13.45 -19.18
CA LYS A 249 8.34 14.39 -19.18
C LYS A 249 9.00 14.47 -17.80
N GLU A 250 9.15 13.32 -17.14
CA GLU A 250 9.80 13.25 -15.83
C GLU A 250 9.11 14.05 -14.70
N SER A 251 7.89 14.55 -14.93
CA SER A 251 7.07 15.20 -13.91
C SER A 251 6.29 14.18 -13.08
N PHE A 252 6.25 14.39 -11.77
CA PHE A 252 5.43 13.60 -10.85
C PHE A 252 5.25 14.35 -9.53
N ILE A 253 4.27 13.90 -8.76
CA ILE A 253 4.01 14.34 -7.39
C ILE A 253 4.22 13.17 -6.45
N GLU A 254 4.88 13.41 -5.33
CA GLU A 254 5.11 12.43 -4.27
C GLU A 254 4.35 12.88 -3.03
N GLN A 255 3.62 11.97 -2.42
CA GLN A 255 2.92 12.21 -1.16
C GLN A 255 3.35 11.19 -0.12
N VAL A 256 3.75 11.71 1.04
CA VAL A 256 4.19 10.91 2.18
C VAL A 256 3.37 11.31 3.40
N ASP A 257 2.63 10.38 3.95
CA ASP A 257 1.99 10.56 5.26
C ASP A 257 3.08 10.34 6.33
N ILE A 258 3.46 11.40 7.04
CA ILE A 258 4.55 11.34 8.01
C ILE A 258 4.26 10.32 9.12
N SER A 259 2.99 10.17 9.49
CA SER A 259 2.61 9.18 10.49
C SER A 259 2.89 7.74 10.02
N SER A 260 2.95 7.51 8.70
CA SER A 260 3.16 6.20 8.10
C SER A 260 4.61 5.70 8.10
N LEU A 261 5.58 6.58 8.40
CA LEU A 261 7.01 6.25 8.37
C LEU A 261 7.49 5.64 9.70
N ASN A 262 8.51 4.81 9.63
CA ASN A 262 9.32 4.38 10.77
C ASN A 262 10.74 3.95 10.30
N TYR A 263 11.51 3.28 11.16
CA TYR A 263 12.88 2.86 10.85
C TYR A 263 13.00 1.69 9.86
N ASP A 264 11.93 0.95 9.59
CA ASP A 264 11.94 -0.28 8.78
C ASP A 264 10.77 -0.37 7.79
N TYR A 265 10.07 0.74 7.58
CA TYR A 265 8.92 0.86 6.71
C TYR A 265 8.73 2.31 6.25
N CYS A 266 8.48 2.45 4.94
CA CYS A 266 8.03 3.69 4.34
C CYS A 266 6.96 3.43 3.28
N GLU A 267 6.12 4.43 3.09
CA GLU A 267 5.13 4.44 2.01
C GLU A 267 5.20 5.78 1.29
N VAL A 268 5.23 5.73 -0.04
CA VAL A 268 5.21 6.92 -0.88
C VAL A 268 4.20 6.72 -1.99
N ARG A 269 3.22 7.62 -2.08
CA ARG A 269 2.30 7.68 -3.21
C ARG A 269 2.94 8.54 -4.28
N ILE A 270 3.05 8.02 -5.50
CA ILE A 270 3.57 8.73 -6.66
C ILE A 270 2.43 8.95 -7.65
N MET A 271 2.22 10.20 -8.05
CA MET A 271 1.20 10.61 -9.00
C MET A 271 1.86 11.13 -10.26
N VAL A 272 1.57 10.51 -11.39
CA VAL A 272 2.14 10.88 -12.69
C VAL A 272 1.03 11.48 -13.55
N PRO A 273 1.15 12.73 -14.01
CA PRO A 273 0.19 13.31 -14.95
C PRO A 273 0.10 12.47 -16.24
N CYS A 274 -1.13 12.18 -16.69
CA CYS A 274 -1.42 11.40 -17.90
C CYS A 274 -1.77 12.29 -19.10
#